data_AF-A0A961L9R6-F1
#
_entry.id   AF-A0A961L9R6-F1
#
_cell.length_a   1.000
_cell.length_b   1.000
_cell.length_c   1.000
_cell.angle_alpha   90.00
_cell.angle_beta   90.00
_cell.angle_gamma   90.00
#
_symmetry.space_group_name_H-M   'P 1'
#
loop_
_entity.id
_entity.type
_entity.pdbx_description
1 polymer ?
#
loop_
_entity_poly.entity_id
_entity_poly.type
_entity_poly.pdbx_seq_one_letter_code
_entity_poly.pdbx_strand_id
1 'polypeptide(L)'
;MAKIIGVSPIYVSKVERDEFPPPAEDKARLIAVVIGFDADELFARAGKVASGLSDIIRRNPVEVAALLRTAKGLTADDLQHLGRAAQKAKEK
;
A
#
# COMPACT_ATOMS: atom_id res chain seq x y z
N MET A 1 -4.99 -2.38 19.87
CA MET A 1 -5.57 -2.05 18.55
C MET A 1 -6.50 -0.84 18.59
N ALA A 2 -7.74 -0.96 19.10
CA ALA A 2 -8.78 0.07 18.98
C ALA A 2 -8.32 1.49 19.39
N LYS A 3 -7.67 1.62 20.55
CA LYS A 3 -7.10 2.89 21.04
C LYS A 3 -6.03 3.48 20.09
N ILE A 4 -5.21 2.63 19.48
CA ILE A 4 -4.09 3.04 18.60
C ILE A 4 -4.64 3.60 17.29
N ILE A 5 -5.71 3.01 16.77
CA ILE A 5 -6.32 3.43 15.50
C ILE A 5 -7.46 4.46 15.69
N GLY A 6 -7.69 4.92 16.93
CA GLY A 6 -8.65 5.98 17.25
C GLY A 6 -10.12 5.58 17.07
N VAL A 7 -10.47 4.30 17.30
CA VAL A 7 -11.86 3.79 17.14
C VAL A 7 -12.33 3.05 18.39
N SER A 8 -13.63 2.75 18.46
CA SER A 8 -14.18 1.96 19.56
C SER A 8 -13.82 0.47 19.44
N PRO A 9 -13.71 -0.28 20.56
CA PRO A 9 -13.53 -1.74 20.51
C PRO A 9 -14.63 -2.46 19.71
N ILE A 10 -15.86 -1.94 19.78
CA ILE A 10 -17.00 -2.47 19.00
C ILE A 10 -16.76 -2.32 17.51
N TYR A 11 -16.21 -1.20 17.05
CA TYR A 11 -15.87 -1.01 15.63
C TYR A 11 -14.89 -2.07 15.15
N VAL A 12 -13.80 -2.31 15.90
CA VAL A 12 -12.81 -3.35 15.56
C VAL A 12 -13.47 -4.72 15.47
N SER A 13 -14.27 -5.09 16.48
CA SER A 13 -14.99 -6.36 16.50
C SER A 13 -15.98 -6.53 15.34
N LYS A 14 -16.61 -5.45 14.87
CA LYS A 14 -17.52 -5.49 13.70
C LYS A 14 -16.75 -5.63 12.38
N VAL A 15 -15.61 -4.95 12.25
CA VAL A 15 -14.73 -5.08 11.08
C VAL A 15 -14.14 -6.49 10.99
N GLU A 16 -13.67 -7.06 12.11
CA GLU A 16 -13.11 -8.42 12.16
C GLU A 16 -14.14 -9.52 11.84
N ARG A 17 -15.44 -9.22 11.97
CA ARG A 17 -16.55 -10.14 11.68
C ARG A 17 -17.24 -9.83 10.34
N ASP A 18 -16.63 -9.01 9.50
CA ASP A 18 -17.16 -8.58 8.19
C ASP A 18 -18.56 -7.91 8.25
N GLU A 19 -18.98 -7.43 9.42
CA GLU A 19 -20.25 -6.71 9.58
C GLU A 19 -20.16 -5.26 9.09
N PHE A 20 -18.95 -4.70 9.13
CA PHE A 20 -18.64 -3.35 8.65
C PHE A 20 -17.71 -3.41 7.43
N PRO A 21 -17.79 -2.40 6.54
CA PRO A 21 -16.86 -2.31 5.43
C PRO A 21 -15.41 -2.19 5.94
N PRO A 22 -14.42 -2.56 5.09
CA PRO A 22 -13.01 -2.39 5.41
C PRO A 22 -12.71 -0.97 5.88
N PRO A 23 -11.80 -0.80 6.85
CA PRO A 23 -11.44 0.51 7.36
C PRO A 23 -10.88 1.40 6.25
N ALA A 24 -11.04 2.71 6.43
CA ALA A 24 -10.39 3.70 5.58
C ALA A 24 -8.85 3.56 5.65
N GLU A 25 -8.17 4.05 4.62
CA GLU A 25 -6.73 3.83 4.43
C GLU A 25 -5.89 4.31 5.62
N ASP A 26 -6.24 5.45 6.21
CA ASP A 26 -5.60 5.99 7.42
C ASP A 26 -5.57 4.96 8.56
N LYS A 27 -6.71 4.30 8.81
CA LYS A 27 -6.86 3.29 9.85
C LYS A 27 -6.21 1.97 9.45
N ALA A 28 -6.31 1.57 8.17
CA ALA A 28 -5.66 0.38 7.67
C ALA A 28 -4.13 0.45 7.80
N ARG A 29 -3.52 1.61 7.56
CA ARG A 29 -2.08 1.84 7.82
C ARG A 29 -1.74 1.70 9.29
N LEU A 30 -2.55 2.26 10.19
CA LEU A 30 -2.33 2.11 11.62
C LEU A 30 -2.52 0.66 12.08
N ILE A 31 -3.49 -0.07 11.51
CA ILE A 31 -3.67 -1.50 11.77
C ILE A 31 -2.41 -2.26 11.37
N ALA A 32 -1.88 -2.03 10.16
CA ALA A 32 -0.66 -2.67 9.67
C ALA A 32 0.51 -2.52 10.66
N VAL A 33 0.72 -1.30 11.19
CA VAL A 33 1.72 -1.03 12.23
C VAL A 33 1.48 -1.85 13.49
N VAL A 34 0.23 -1.95 13.97
CA VAL A 34 -0.11 -2.69 15.19
C VAL A 34 0.11 -4.20 15.02
N ILE A 35 -0.16 -4.75 13.84
CA ILE A 35 0.04 -6.18 13.55
C ILE A 35 1.46 -6.52 13.09
N GLY A 36 2.33 -5.52 12.91
CA GLY A 36 3.72 -5.71 12.48
C GLY A 36 3.89 -6.04 10.99
N PHE A 37 2.94 -5.63 10.16
CA PHE A 37 2.98 -5.82 8.70
C PHE A 37 3.26 -4.50 7.97
N ASP A 38 3.85 -4.60 6.79
CA ASP A 38 3.94 -3.46 5.88
C ASP A 38 2.55 -3.09 5.35
N ALA A 39 2.27 -1.79 5.25
CA ALA A 39 0.96 -1.31 4.83
C ALA A 39 0.65 -1.65 3.36
N ASP A 40 1.66 -1.60 2.48
CA ASP A 40 1.47 -1.94 1.07
C ASP A 40 1.31 -3.45 0.91
N GLU A 41 1.95 -4.28 1.74
CA GLU A 41 1.66 -5.72 1.80
C GLU A 41 0.21 -5.98 2.24
N LEU A 42 -0.28 -5.27 3.26
CA LEU A 42 -1.66 -5.38 3.72
C LEU A 42 -2.65 -4.97 2.62
N PHE A 43 -2.38 -3.89 1.89
CA PHE A 43 -3.22 -3.45 0.78
C PHE A 43 -3.17 -4.42 -0.40
N ALA A 44 -2.00 -4.97 -0.73
CA ALA A 44 -1.84 -5.95 -1.78
C ALA A 44 -2.68 -7.21 -1.51
N ARG A 45 -2.69 -7.70 -0.26
CA ARG A 45 -3.56 -8.81 0.16
C ARG A 45 -5.05 -8.49 0.01
N ALA A 46 -5.43 -7.21 0.15
CA ALA A 46 -6.78 -6.73 -0.08
C ALA A 46 -7.09 -6.40 -1.56
N GLY A 47 -6.16 -6.65 -2.50
CA GLY A 47 -6.31 -6.30 -3.92
C GLY A 47 -6.32 -4.79 -4.18
N LYS A 48 -5.74 -4.00 -3.28
CA LYS A 48 -5.71 -2.53 -3.32
C LYS A 48 -4.27 -2.03 -3.45
N VAL A 49 -4.15 -0.80 -3.94
CA VAL A 49 -2.92 0.00 -3.89
C VAL A 49 -3.15 1.21 -3.01
N ALA A 50 -2.09 1.66 -2.34
CA ALA A 50 -2.10 2.88 -1.53
C ALA A 50 -2.62 4.10 -2.31
N SER A 51 -3.46 4.95 -1.68
CA SER A 51 -3.99 6.17 -2.31
C SER A 51 -2.90 7.12 -2.75
N GLY A 52 -1.80 7.21 -1.98
CA GLY A 52 -0.63 8.03 -2.30
C GLY A 52 0.07 7.66 -3.63
N LEU A 53 -0.17 6.46 -4.18
CA LEU A 53 0.35 6.08 -5.48
C LEU A 53 -0.21 6.96 -6.61
N SER A 54 -1.46 7.39 -6.48
CA SER A 54 -2.09 8.29 -7.46
C SER A 54 -1.36 9.63 -7.52
N ASP A 55 -0.89 10.13 -6.38
CA ASP A 55 -0.14 11.39 -6.32
C ASP A 55 1.24 11.25 -6.97
N ILE A 56 1.89 10.10 -6.81
CA ILE A 56 3.16 9.79 -7.49
C ILE A 56 2.97 9.81 -9.01
N ILE A 57 1.92 9.15 -9.51
CA ILE A 57 1.59 9.13 -10.93
C ILE A 57 1.30 10.56 -11.43
N ARG A 58 0.54 11.35 -10.67
CA ARG A 58 0.18 12.73 -11.06
C ARG A 58 1.37 13.68 -11.17
N ARG A 59 2.49 13.43 -10.48
CA ARG A 59 3.68 14.30 -10.55
C ARG A 59 4.41 14.21 -11.88
N ASN A 60 4.51 13.01 -12.45
CA ASN A 60 5.18 12.76 -13.73
C ASN A 60 4.36 11.74 -14.55
N PRO A 61 3.17 12.12 -15.03
CA PRO A 61 2.18 11.16 -15.54
C PRO A 61 2.63 10.44 -16.81
N VAL A 62 3.43 11.07 -17.66
CA VAL A 62 3.92 10.45 -18.90
C VAL A 62 5.03 9.44 -18.59
N GLU A 63 6.03 9.86 -17.84
CA GLU A 63 7.22 9.07 -17.49
C GLU A 63 6.85 7.88 -16.60
N VAL A 64 6.02 8.11 -15.56
CA VAL A 64 5.58 7.06 -14.65
C VAL A 64 4.66 6.07 -15.37
N ALA A 65 3.75 6.54 -16.23
CA ALA A 65 2.91 5.63 -17.00
C ALA A 65 3.71 4.82 -18.03
N ALA A 66 4.74 5.40 -18.66
CA ALA A 66 5.64 4.68 -19.55
C ALA A 66 6.38 3.58 -18.77
N LEU A 67 6.95 3.90 -17.60
CA LEU A 67 7.61 2.93 -16.72
C LEU A 67 6.68 1.77 -16.34
N LEU A 68 5.47 2.08 -15.87
CA LEU A 68 4.48 1.06 -15.48
C LEU A 68 4.08 0.16 -16.66
N ARG A 69 3.94 0.72 -17.87
CA ARG A 69 3.64 -0.05 -19.08
C ARG A 69 4.81 -0.95 -19.49
N THR A 70 6.05 -0.46 -19.40
CA THR A 70 7.26 -1.25 -19.69
C THR A 70 7.45 -2.38 -18.68
N ALA A 71 7.13 -2.13 -17.41
CA ALA A 71 7.23 -3.13 -16.35
C ALA A 71 6.10 -4.18 -16.40
N LYS A 72 5.11 -4.02 -17.28
CA LYS A 72 3.97 -4.94 -17.39
C LYS A 72 4.45 -6.33 -17.82
N GLY A 73 4.08 -7.34 -17.04
CA GLY A 73 4.41 -8.75 -17.32
C GLY A 73 5.76 -9.21 -16.76
N LEU A 74 6.51 -8.33 -16.10
CA LEU A 74 7.68 -8.71 -15.32
C LEU A 74 7.29 -9.53 -14.09
N THR A 75 8.19 -10.42 -13.67
CA THR A 75 8.01 -11.18 -12.44
C THR A 75 8.22 -10.29 -11.21
N ALA A 76 7.80 -10.77 -10.03
CA ALA A 76 8.04 -10.06 -8.79
C ALA A 76 9.55 -9.81 -8.54
N ASP A 77 10.39 -10.79 -8.87
CA ASP A 77 11.84 -10.69 -8.72
C ASP A 77 12.43 -9.64 -9.68
N ASP A 78 11.99 -9.62 -10.95
CA ASP A 78 12.40 -8.60 -11.93
C ASP A 78 12.04 -7.19 -11.44
N LEU A 79 10.82 -7.01 -10.93
CA LEU A 79 10.35 -5.74 -10.39
C LEU A 79 11.17 -5.31 -9.16
N GLN A 80 11.53 -6.25 -8.28
CA GLN A 80 12.43 -5.96 -7.16
C GLN A 80 13.82 -5.54 -7.63
N HIS A 81 14.38 -6.20 -8.64
CA HIS A 81 15.67 -5.84 -9.21
C HIS A 81 15.65 -4.43 -9.81
N LEU A 82 14.61 -4.08 -10.57
CA LEU A 82 14.40 -2.74 -11.10
C LEU A 82 14.26 -1.69 -9.99
N GLY A 83 13.49 -1.98 -8.95
CA GLY A 83 13.33 -1.10 -7.80
C GLY A 83 14.66 -0.80 -7.10
N ARG A 84 15.50 -1.83 -6.88
CA ARG A 84 16.85 -1.66 -6.31
C ARG A 84 17.76 -0.83 -7.21
N ALA A 85 17.68 -1.00 -8.52
CA ALA A 85 18.47 -0.21 -9.47
C ALA A 85 18.08 1.28 -9.45
N ALA A 86 16.77 1.57 -9.41
CA ALA A 86 16.26 2.93 -9.31
C ALA A 86 16.65 3.60 -7.98
N GLN A 87 16.61 2.86 -6.87
CA GLN A 87 17.04 3.37 -5.56
C GLN A 87 18.52 3.78 -5.57
N LYS A 88 19.40 2.93 -6.12
CA LYS A 88 20.84 3.25 -6.27
C LYS A 88 21.10 4.47 -7.15
N ALA A 89 20.28 4.69 -8.16
CA ALA A 89 20.41 5.85 -9.04
C ALA A 89 20.02 7.17 -8.34
N LYS A 90 19.12 7.11 -7.35
CA LYS A 90 18.68 8.26 -6.55
C LYS A 90 19.70 8.66 -5.47
N GLU A 91 20.53 7.72 -5.03
CA GLU A 91 21.56 7.92 -4.00
C GLU A 91 22.90 8.45 -4.56
N LYS A 92 22.99 8.61 -5.89
CA LYS A 92 24.11 9.25 -6.60
C LYS A 92 23.78 10.69 -6.93
#